data_AF-A0A8H2VME4-F1
#
_entry.id   AF-A0A8H2VME4-F1
#
_cell.length_a   1.000
_cell.length_b   1.000
_cell.length_c   1.000
_cell.angle_alpha   90.00
_cell.angle_beta   90.00
_cell.angle_gamma   90.00
#
_symmetry.space_group_name_H-M   'P 1'
#
loop_
_entity.id
_entity.type
_entity.pdbx_description
1 polymer ?
#
loop_
_entity_poly.entity_id
_entity_poly.type
_entity_poly.pdbx_seq_one_letter_code
_entity_poly.pdbx_strand_id
1 'polypeptide(L)'
;MFGQQWTSQILEQAVTDTSILTNIRNNPQAISPAIGFSTFNPRPFAPPVATLAVSIGLIYLIIISFFSFSFYLPVHTKYITPEGHPPMHFSQLIIWRWLANIVAYFFLSLFYSLISLAFQIPFSSGHKSITMVENHATAYGKGTFVVFWILNWVGMAALGIACENVTMIIGQPWTALWLVFSVTTNVSTSFYLIDLAPRVFNWGYAWPLHNIVKASRQILFDLHSRIGLNFGVLFAWVAVSSVLFPFCCYFMRWNTLKGQQKAMDKRENAKEDLEVKDAVEA
;
A
#
# COMPACT_ATOMS: atom_id res chain seq x y z
N MET A 1 -16.15 37.37 -20.40
CA MET A 1 -16.53 38.63 -21.09
C MET A 1 -18.03 38.70 -21.41
N PHE A 2 -18.73 37.58 -21.66
CA PHE A 2 -20.17 37.56 -21.97
C PHE A 2 -21.06 38.28 -20.93
N GLY A 3 -20.88 38.03 -19.63
CA GLY A 3 -21.75 38.62 -18.60
C GLY A 3 -21.73 40.15 -18.53
N GLN A 4 -20.57 40.77 -18.77
CA GLN A 4 -20.45 42.23 -18.82
C GLN A 4 -21.14 42.83 -20.06
N GLN A 5 -20.97 42.19 -21.23
CA GLN A 5 -21.61 42.62 -22.48
C GLN A 5 -23.13 42.40 -22.49
N TRP A 6 -23.61 41.31 -21.89
CA TRP A 6 -25.03 41.02 -21.70
C TRP A 6 -25.69 42.06 -20.77
N THR A 7 -25.05 42.32 -19.63
CA THR A 7 -25.52 43.31 -18.65
C THR A 7 -25.58 44.71 -19.27
N SER A 8 -24.56 45.11 -20.04
CA SER A 8 -24.54 46.42 -20.70
C SER A 8 -25.65 46.56 -21.76
N GLN A 9 -25.87 45.52 -22.58
CA GLN A 9 -26.94 45.53 -23.59
C GLN A 9 -28.35 45.64 -22.98
N ILE A 10 -28.61 44.89 -21.90
CA ILE A 10 -29.90 44.98 -21.21
C ILE A 10 -30.10 46.36 -20.59
N LEU A 11 -29.06 46.92 -19.94
CA LEU A 11 -29.12 48.24 -19.32
C LEU A 11 -29.35 49.33 -20.37
N GLU A 12 -28.72 49.24 -21.53
CA GLU A 12 -28.92 50.17 -22.65
C GLU A 12 -30.37 50.12 -23.19
N GLN A 13 -30.96 48.92 -23.31
CA GLN A 13 -32.36 48.76 -23.74
C GLN A 13 -33.38 49.13 -22.65
N ALA A 14 -33.02 49.01 -21.37
CA ALA A 14 -33.88 49.40 -20.26
C ALA A 14 -34.03 50.92 -20.11
N VAL A 15 -33.13 51.71 -20.73
CA VAL A 15 -33.24 53.17 -20.79
C VAL A 15 -34.36 53.62 -21.74
N THR A 16 -34.64 52.85 -22.80
CA THR A 16 -35.64 53.20 -23.82
C THR A 16 -37.00 52.57 -23.57
N ASP A 17 -37.08 51.45 -22.84
CA ASP A 17 -38.32 50.74 -22.55
C ASP A 17 -38.51 50.48 -21.04
N THR A 18 -39.53 51.12 -20.46
CA THR A 18 -39.87 51.03 -19.03
C THR A 18 -40.42 49.66 -18.63
N SER A 19 -40.88 48.85 -19.58
CA SER A 19 -41.34 47.48 -19.34
C SER A 19 -40.17 46.54 -19.02
N ILE A 20 -39.02 46.75 -19.67
CA ILE A 20 -37.78 45.99 -19.43
C ILE A 20 -37.25 46.26 -18.02
N LEU A 21 -37.29 47.52 -17.57
CA LEU A 21 -36.90 47.90 -16.20
C LEU A 21 -37.79 47.20 -15.14
N THR A 22 -39.08 47.07 -15.44
CA THR A 22 -40.04 46.36 -14.56
C THR A 22 -39.76 44.87 -14.54
N ASN A 23 -39.47 44.26 -15.70
CA ASN A 23 -39.12 42.85 -15.81
C ASN A 23 -37.79 42.51 -15.12
N ILE A 24 -36.82 43.42 -15.18
CA ILE A 24 -35.54 43.34 -14.44
C ILE A 24 -35.77 43.33 -12.93
N ARG A 25 -36.62 44.23 -12.42
CA ARG A 25 -36.94 44.28 -10.98
C ARG A 25 -37.64 43.02 -10.51
N ASN A 26 -38.52 42.45 -11.35
CA ASN A 26 -39.23 41.22 -11.06
C ASN A 26 -38.34 39.98 -11.18
N ASN A 27 -37.31 40.01 -12.04
CA ASN A 27 -36.41 38.88 -12.30
C ASN A 27 -34.94 39.34 -12.36
N PRO A 28 -34.33 39.71 -11.23
CA PRO A 28 -32.94 40.21 -11.19
C PRO A 28 -31.91 39.18 -11.65
N GLN A 29 -32.25 37.88 -11.63
CA GLN A 29 -31.44 36.80 -12.17
C GLN A 29 -31.31 36.82 -13.71
N ALA A 30 -32.09 37.63 -14.42
CA ALA A 30 -31.97 37.77 -15.88
C ALA A 30 -30.76 38.64 -16.30
N ILE A 31 -30.36 39.61 -15.46
CA ILE A 31 -29.21 40.50 -15.73
C ILE A 31 -27.90 39.75 -15.50
N SER A 32 -27.81 39.09 -14.35
CA SER A 32 -26.73 38.18 -14.05
C SER A 32 -27.37 36.81 -13.98
N PRO A 33 -27.47 36.07 -15.11
CA PRO A 33 -27.78 34.65 -15.03
C PRO A 33 -26.74 34.09 -14.08
N ALA A 34 -27.19 33.71 -12.88
CA ALA A 34 -26.35 33.10 -11.87
C ALA A 34 -25.99 31.72 -12.42
N ILE A 35 -25.05 31.68 -13.36
CA ILE A 35 -24.42 30.47 -13.84
C ILE A 35 -23.56 30.00 -12.67
N GLY A 36 -24.23 29.36 -11.71
CA GLY A 36 -23.60 28.62 -10.64
C GLY A 36 -23.17 27.28 -11.21
N PHE A 37 -21.88 27.02 -11.21
CA PHE A 37 -21.40 25.66 -11.45
C PHE A 37 -21.66 24.84 -10.20
N SER A 38 -22.65 23.94 -10.25
CA SER A 38 -22.82 22.92 -9.23
C SER A 38 -21.88 21.76 -9.53
N THR A 39 -20.90 21.54 -8.66
CA THR A 39 -19.99 20.39 -8.74
C THR A 39 -20.61 19.22 -8.02
N PHE A 40 -21.08 18.23 -8.78
CA PHE A 40 -21.57 16.97 -8.23
C PHE A 40 -20.47 15.92 -8.29
N ASN A 41 -20.18 15.28 -7.16
CA ASN A 41 -19.33 14.09 -7.14
C ASN A 41 -20.21 12.85 -7.39
N PRO A 42 -20.10 12.16 -8.55
CA PRO A 42 -20.88 10.97 -8.84
C PRO A 42 -20.52 9.77 -7.95
N ARG A 43 -19.35 9.82 -7.29
CA ARG A 43 -18.83 8.79 -6.38
C ARG A 43 -18.31 9.44 -5.09
N PRO A 44 -19.22 9.87 -4.18
CA PRO A 44 -18.80 10.36 -2.88
C PRO A 44 -18.16 9.23 -2.07
N PHE A 45 -17.22 9.58 -1.18
CA PHE A 45 -16.63 8.63 -0.23
C PHE A 45 -17.64 8.30 0.88
N ALA A 46 -18.64 7.49 0.55
CA ALA A 46 -19.70 7.06 1.44
C ALA A 46 -19.73 5.51 1.54
N PRO A 47 -19.86 4.93 2.75
CA PRO A 47 -19.94 5.59 4.06
C PRO A 47 -18.59 6.20 4.50
N PRO A 48 -18.55 7.19 5.41
CA PRO A 48 -17.31 7.85 5.84
C PRO A 48 -16.24 6.89 6.36
N VAL A 49 -16.65 5.75 6.91
CA VAL A 49 -15.76 4.69 7.43
C VAL A 49 -14.94 4.05 6.30
N ALA A 50 -15.46 4.01 5.07
CA ALA A 50 -14.75 3.50 3.90
C ALA A 50 -13.52 4.36 3.55
N THR A 51 -13.57 5.67 3.80
CA THR A 51 -12.44 6.59 3.60
C THR A 51 -11.24 6.19 4.46
N LEU A 52 -11.50 5.81 5.71
CA LEU A 52 -10.47 5.37 6.65
C LEU A 52 -9.86 4.04 6.19
N ALA A 53 -10.69 3.08 5.78
CA ALA A 53 -10.22 1.77 5.31
C ALA A 53 -9.31 1.87 4.06
N VAL A 54 -9.65 2.75 3.12
CA VAL A 54 -8.95 2.91 1.83
C VAL A 54 -7.78 3.92 1.91
N SER A 55 -7.64 4.62 3.04
CA SER A 55 -6.53 5.54 3.29
C SER A 55 -5.64 5.02 4.42
N ILE A 56 -6.00 5.32 5.67
CA ILE A 56 -5.20 5.00 6.85
C ILE A 56 -5.11 3.48 7.08
N GLY A 57 -6.17 2.74 6.74
CA GLY A 57 -6.22 1.28 6.83
C GLY A 57 -5.03 0.60 6.16
N LEU A 58 -4.64 1.09 4.98
CA LEU A 58 -3.55 0.52 4.19
C LEU A 58 -2.17 0.71 4.83
N ILE A 59 -2.02 1.64 5.77
CA ILE A 59 -0.79 1.75 6.59
C ILE A 59 -0.70 0.53 7.52
N TYR A 60 -1.81 0.11 8.14
CA TYR A 60 -1.83 -1.10 8.95
C TYR A 60 -1.54 -2.35 8.11
N LEU A 61 -1.97 -2.40 6.85
CA LEU A 61 -1.60 -3.47 5.92
C LEU A 61 -0.08 -3.56 5.76
N ILE A 62 0.61 -2.43 5.55
CA ILE A 62 2.08 -2.39 5.47
C ILE A 62 2.71 -2.83 6.79
N ILE A 63 2.24 -2.31 7.92
CA ILE A 63 2.78 -2.61 9.25
C ILE A 63 2.71 -4.12 9.50
N ILE A 64 1.52 -4.72 9.31
CA ILE A 64 1.32 -6.17 9.49
C ILE A 64 2.23 -6.97 8.56
N SER A 65 2.33 -6.57 7.29
CA SER A 65 3.20 -7.22 6.30
C SER A 65 4.67 -7.21 6.73
N PHE A 66 5.17 -6.07 7.22
CA PHE A 66 6.56 -5.89 7.62
C PHE A 66 6.91 -6.59 8.93
N PHE A 67 6.05 -6.49 9.95
CA PHE A 67 6.32 -7.13 11.24
C PHE A 67 6.11 -8.64 11.22
N SER A 68 5.30 -9.16 10.29
CA SER A 68 5.11 -10.60 10.10
C SER A 68 6.44 -11.35 10.00
N PHE A 69 7.39 -10.82 9.22
CA PHE A 69 8.71 -11.44 9.08
C PHE A 69 9.46 -11.55 10.42
N SER A 70 9.49 -10.47 11.22
CA SER A 70 10.16 -10.47 12.52
C SER A 70 9.57 -11.49 13.49
N PHE A 71 8.27 -11.75 13.41
CA PHE A 71 7.62 -12.77 14.23
C PHE A 71 7.94 -14.21 13.80
N TYR A 72 8.16 -14.46 12.50
CA TYR A 72 8.49 -15.79 11.99
C TYR A 72 9.97 -16.16 12.12
N LEU A 73 10.88 -15.18 12.24
CA LEU A 73 12.30 -15.41 12.47
C LEU A 73 12.63 -16.46 13.55
N PRO A 74 12.15 -16.34 14.81
CA PRO A 74 12.46 -17.32 15.86
C PRO A 74 11.90 -18.72 15.54
N VAL A 75 10.77 -18.80 14.83
CA VAL A 75 10.20 -20.08 14.38
C VAL A 75 11.10 -20.74 13.35
N HIS A 76 11.63 -19.98 12.38
CA HIS A 76 12.56 -20.51 11.39
C HIS A 76 13.90 -20.94 12.00
N THR A 77 14.40 -20.23 13.00
CA THR A 77 15.64 -20.58 13.70
C THR A 77 15.55 -21.93 14.41
N LYS A 78 14.39 -22.30 14.95
CA LYS A 78 14.18 -23.63 15.56
C LYS A 78 14.38 -24.79 14.59
N TYR A 79 14.04 -24.61 13.32
CA TYR A 79 14.25 -25.66 12.30
C TYR A 79 15.72 -25.78 11.84
N ILE A 80 16.55 -24.80 12.18
CA ILE A 80 17.98 -24.75 11.86
C ILE A 80 18.82 -25.30 13.03
N THR A 81 18.46 -24.95 14.27
CA THR A 81 19.14 -25.43 15.47
C THR A 81 18.65 -26.84 15.82
N PRO A 82 19.52 -27.84 15.90
CA PRO A 82 19.11 -29.21 16.20
C PRO A 82 18.71 -29.37 17.68
N GLU A 83 17.45 -29.11 18.00
CA GLU A 83 16.82 -29.49 19.27
C GLU A 83 16.10 -30.84 19.12
N GLY A 84 16.87 -31.92 18.95
CA GLY A 84 16.34 -33.29 18.88
C GLY A 84 15.83 -33.77 17.51
N HIS A 85 16.03 -32.99 16.44
CA HIS A 85 15.78 -33.42 15.05
C HIS A 85 16.99 -33.13 14.14
N PRO A 86 17.18 -33.88 13.04
CA PRO A 86 18.20 -33.54 12.04
C PRO A 86 17.98 -32.13 11.47
N PRO A 87 19.05 -31.35 11.21
CA PRO A 87 18.90 -30.05 10.57
C PRO A 87 18.32 -30.23 9.16
N MET A 88 17.31 -29.42 8.83
CA MET A 88 16.61 -29.50 7.54
C MET A 88 17.53 -29.06 6.39
N HIS A 89 17.39 -29.69 5.22
CA HIS A 89 18.17 -29.29 4.05
C HIS A 89 17.88 -27.83 3.66
N PHE A 90 18.91 -27.12 3.21
CA PHE A 90 18.83 -25.70 2.88
C PHE A 90 17.76 -25.36 1.84
N SER A 91 17.60 -26.17 0.79
CA SER A 91 16.56 -25.96 -0.23
C SER A 91 15.15 -26.15 0.32
N GLN A 92 14.95 -27.10 1.23
CA GLN A 92 13.67 -27.32 1.89
C GLN A 92 13.31 -26.17 2.82
N LEU A 93 14.30 -25.61 3.54
CA LEU A 93 14.13 -24.42 4.36
C LEU A 93 13.70 -23.19 3.56
N ILE A 94 14.28 -22.97 2.37
CA ILE A 94 13.91 -21.85 1.49
C ILE A 94 12.45 -22.00 1.04
N ILE A 95 12.06 -23.18 0.54
CA ILE A 95 10.70 -23.44 0.07
C ILE A 95 9.70 -23.32 1.23
N TRP A 96 10.01 -23.90 2.38
CA TRP A 96 9.18 -23.81 3.58
C TRP A 96 8.95 -22.37 4.01
N ARG A 97 10.02 -21.56 4.04
CA ARG A 97 9.95 -20.16 4.48
C ARG A 97 9.11 -19.32 3.52
N TRP A 98 9.32 -19.47 2.21
CA TRP A 98 8.51 -18.78 1.22
C TRP A 98 7.03 -19.18 1.30
N LEU A 99 6.74 -20.48 1.40
CA LEU A 99 5.38 -20.99 1.51
C LEU A 99 4.71 -20.54 2.81
N ALA A 100 5.41 -20.59 3.94
CA ALA A 100 4.91 -20.13 5.23
C ALA A 100 4.53 -18.64 5.19
N ASN A 101 5.35 -17.80 4.56
CA ASN A 101 5.05 -16.37 4.44
C ASN A 101 3.86 -16.09 3.52
N ILE A 102 3.76 -16.77 2.37
CA ILE A 102 2.61 -16.63 1.47
C ILE A 102 1.30 -17.06 2.16
N VAL A 103 1.32 -18.19 2.89
CA VAL A 103 0.15 -18.70 3.63
C VAL A 103 -0.20 -17.78 4.79
N ALA A 104 0.78 -17.28 5.53
CA ALA A 104 0.56 -16.31 6.60
C ALA A 104 -0.11 -15.04 6.07
N TYR A 105 0.40 -14.47 4.97
CA TYR A 105 -0.21 -13.30 4.34
C TYR A 105 -1.63 -13.57 3.82
N PHE A 106 -1.93 -14.79 3.37
CA PHE A 106 -3.27 -15.17 2.95
C PHE A 106 -4.29 -15.08 4.10
N PHE A 107 -3.95 -15.61 5.27
CA PHE A 107 -4.83 -15.52 6.44
C PHE A 107 -4.84 -14.13 7.07
N LEU A 108 -3.69 -13.46 7.19
CA LEU A 108 -3.61 -12.09 7.74
C LEU A 108 -4.39 -11.09 6.89
N SER A 109 -4.29 -11.18 5.56
CA SER A 109 -5.08 -10.35 4.64
C SER A 109 -6.57 -10.65 4.71
N LEU A 110 -6.96 -11.90 5.01
CA LEU A 110 -8.36 -12.28 5.22
C LEU A 110 -8.91 -11.59 6.47
N PHE A 111 -8.22 -11.71 7.61
CA PHE A 111 -8.62 -11.03 8.85
C PHE A 111 -8.65 -9.51 8.70
N TYR A 112 -7.64 -8.93 8.04
CA TYR A 112 -7.61 -7.51 7.72
C TYR A 112 -8.83 -7.08 6.87
N SER A 113 -9.21 -7.89 5.89
CA SER A 113 -10.37 -7.60 5.03
C SER A 113 -11.69 -7.80 5.77
N LEU A 114 -11.77 -8.75 6.70
CA LEU A 114 -12.93 -8.96 7.58
C LEU A 114 -13.18 -7.79 8.51
N ILE A 115 -12.14 -7.08 8.96
CA ILE A 115 -12.31 -5.85 9.74
C ILE A 115 -13.09 -4.80 8.93
N SER A 116 -12.75 -4.65 7.64
CA SER A 116 -13.48 -3.74 6.75
C SER A 116 -14.95 -4.15 6.59
N LEU A 117 -15.24 -5.45 6.57
CA LEU A 117 -16.61 -5.97 6.55
C LEU A 117 -17.35 -5.73 7.89
N ALA A 118 -16.66 -5.89 9.02
CA ALA A 118 -17.22 -5.67 10.36
C ALA A 118 -17.62 -4.20 10.60
N PHE A 119 -16.89 -3.26 9.99
CA PHE A 119 -17.25 -1.84 9.95
C PHE A 119 -18.40 -1.50 8.98
N GLN A 120 -19.12 -2.52 8.49
CA GLN A 120 -20.31 -2.39 7.64
C GLN A 120 -20.04 -1.65 6.32
N ILE A 121 -18.84 -1.83 5.75
CA ILE A 121 -18.53 -1.31 4.42
C ILE A 121 -19.34 -2.11 3.37
N PRO A 122 -20.06 -1.44 2.45
CA PRO A 122 -20.90 -2.09 1.44
C PRO A 122 -20.07 -2.84 0.39
N PHE A 123 -20.00 -4.17 0.45
CA PHE A 123 -19.29 -4.99 -0.54
C PHE A 123 -20.18 -5.70 -1.56
N SER A 124 -21.50 -5.44 -1.60
CA SER A 124 -22.46 -6.21 -2.42
C SER A 124 -23.36 -5.36 -3.32
N SER A 125 -23.15 -4.05 -3.41
CA SER A 125 -24.14 -3.14 -3.99
C SER A 125 -24.20 -3.14 -5.53
N GLY A 126 -23.16 -3.62 -6.21
CA GLY A 126 -23.12 -3.70 -7.68
C GLY A 126 -22.69 -2.41 -8.38
N HIS A 127 -22.52 -2.52 -9.70
CA HIS A 127 -22.23 -1.38 -10.56
C HIS A 127 -23.46 -0.48 -10.64
N LYS A 128 -23.25 0.85 -10.61
CA LYS A 128 -24.31 1.85 -10.59
C LYS A 128 -24.08 2.90 -11.67
N SER A 129 -25.12 3.69 -11.99
CA SER A 129 -25.05 4.72 -13.01
C SER A 129 -23.81 5.61 -12.86
N ILE A 130 -23.12 5.86 -13.98
CA ILE A 130 -21.88 6.66 -14.03
C ILE A 130 -22.20 8.17 -14.00
N THR A 131 -23.42 8.56 -14.40
CA THR A 131 -23.84 9.95 -14.56
C THR A 131 -24.62 10.51 -13.37
N MET A 132 -25.17 9.64 -12.51
CA MET A 132 -25.94 10.03 -11.33
C MET A 132 -25.10 9.91 -10.05
N VAL A 133 -25.43 10.72 -9.05
CA VAL A 133 -24.85 10.61 -7.72
C VAL A 133 -25.40 9.37 -7.04
N GLU A 134 -24.57 8.34 -6.93
CA GLU A 134 -24.96 7.04 -6.42
C GLU A 134 -24.09 6.66 -5.24
N ASN A 135 -24.72 6.44 -4.09
CA ASN A 135 -24.03 5.97 -2.88
C ASN A 135 -23.90 4.45 -2.93
N HIS A 136 -22.80 3.92 -2.39
CA HIS A 136 -22.51 2.49 -2.32
C HIS A 136 -22.47 1.84 -3.72
N ALA A 137 -21.60 2.31 -4.62
CA ALA A 137 -21.34 1.65 -5.91
C ALA A 137 -20.09 0.78 -5.79
N THR A 138 -20.16 -0.50 -6.18
CA THR A 138 -19.02 -1.42 -6.11
C THR A 138 -18.74 -2.04 -7.48
N ALA A 139 -17.48 -2.13 -7.88
CA ALA A 139 -17.12 -2.56 -9.24
C ALA A 139 -17.55 -4.00 -9.58
N TYR A 140 -17.60 -4.90 -8.58
CA TYR A 140 -17.76 -6.34 -8.80
C TYR A 140 -18.99 -6.95 -8.12
N GLY A 141 -19.95 -6.12 -7.67
CA GLY A 141 -21.14 -6.60 -6.96
C GLY A 141 -20.79 -7.53 -5.80
N LYS A 142 -21.40 -8.72 -5.74
CA LYS A 142 -21.15 -9.71 -4.68
C LYS A 142 -19.69 -10.21 -4.61
N GLY A 143 -18.93 -10.10 -5.69
CA GLY A 143 -17.52 -10.51 -5.75
C GLY A 143 -16.54 -9.47 -5.19
N THR A 144 -17.00 -8.27 -4.87
CA THR A 144 -16.14 -7.14 -4.45
C THR A 144 -15.31 -7.47 -3.21
N PHE A 145 -15.87 -8.21 -2.25
CA PHE A 145 -15.14 -8.63 -1.06
C PHE A 145 -13.95 -9.54 -1.40
N VAL A 146 -14.15 -10.53 -2.28
CA VAL A 146 -13.09 -11.47 -2.66
C VAL A 146 -11.99 -10.75 -3.43
N VAL A 147 -12.34 -9.85 -4.36
CA VAL A 147 -11.34 -9.07 -5.11
C VAL A 147 -10.57 -8.12 -4.18
N PHE A 148 -11.26 -7.51 -3.21
CA PHE A 148 -10.62 -6.68 -2.19
C PHE A 148 -9.66 -7.49 -1.31
N TRP A 149 -10.05 -8.69 -0.90
CA TRP A 149 -9.19 -9.59 -0.13
C TRP A 149 -7.96 -10.04 -0.92
N ILE A 150 -8.13 -10.47 -2.18
CA ILE A 150 -7.00 -10.84 -3.04
C ILE A 150 -6.07 -9.64 -3.28
N LEU A 151 -6.61 -8.43 -3.44
CA LEU A 151 -5.78 -7.22 -3.52
C LEU A 151 -4.91 -7.03 -2.27
N ASN A 152 -5.51 -7.19 -1.08
CA ASN A 152 -4.78 -7.06 0.18
C ASN A 152 -3.73 -8.17 0.34
N TRP A 153 -4.04 -9.39 -0.08
CA TRP A 153 -3.10 -10.52 -0.06
C TRP A 153 -1.88 -10.27 -0.95
N VAL A 154 -2.10 -9.93 -2.22
CA VAL A 154 -1.01 -9.63 -3.17
C VAL A 154 -0.23 -8.39 -2.71
N GLY A 155 -0.93 -7.40 -2.14
CA GLY A 155 -0.30 -6.22 -1.56
C GLY A 155 0.64 -6.56 -0.39
N MET A 156 0.18 -7.39 0.56
CA MET A 156 1.02 -7.86 1.67
C MET A 156 2.19 -8.72 1.18
N ALA A 157 1.99 -9.56 0.16
CA ALA A 157 3.06 -10.37 -0.41
C ALA A 157 4.13 -9.50 -1.12
N ALA A 158 3.70 -8.50 -1.90
CA ALA A 158 4.60 -7.60 -2.63
C ALA A 158 5.51 -6.81 -1.69
N LEU A 159 4.94 -6.30 -0.60
CA LEU A 159 5.67 -5.51 0.41
C LEU A 159 6.49 -6.40 1.34
N GLY A 160 5.90 -7.50 1.83
CA GLY A 160 6.48 -8.35 2.85
C GLY A 160 7.71 -9.11 2.36
N ILE A 161 7.60 -9.77 1.21
CA ILE A 161 8.72 -10.54 0.62
C ILE A 161 9.86 -9.61 0.22
N ALA A 162 9.56 -8.43 -0.31
CA ALA A 162 10.57 -7.42 -0.63
C ALA A 162 11.36 -7.00 0.62
N CYS A 163 10.68 -6.72 1.74
CA CYS A 163 11.34 -6.36 2.99
C CYS A 163 12.13 -7.50 3.62
N GLU A 164 11.63 -8.72 3.52
CA GLU A 164 12.35 -9.89 4.01
C GLU A 164 13.64 -10.13 3.21
N ASN A 165 13.61 -9.99 1.89
CA ASN A 165 14.80 -10.09 1.04
C ASN A 165 15.88 -9.07 1.43
N VAL A 166 15.49 -7.81 1.60
CA VAL A 166 16.43 -6.75 1.98
C VAL A 166 16.96 -6.97 3.39
N THR A 167 16.13 -7.47 4.30
CA THR A 167 16.58 -7.82 5.66
C THR A 167 17.61 -8.93 5.65
N MET A 168 17.45 -9.94 4.79
CA MET A 168 18.43 -11.01 4.63
C MET A 168 19.77 -10.52 4.06
N ILE A 169 19.76 -9.49 3.21
CA ILE A 169 20.98 -8.89 2.65
C ILE A 169 21.68 -7.98 3.65
N ILE A 170 20.94 -7.06 4.26
CA ILE A 170 21.49 -5.99 5.09
C ILE A 170 21.83 -6.48 6.52
N GLY A 171 21.00 -7.35 7.10
CA GLY A 171 21.13 -7.83 8.47
C GLY A 171 20.82 -6.78 9.56
N GLN A 172 20.81 -7.24 10.81
CA GLN A 172 20.67 -6.38 11.99
C GLN A 172 21.96 -5.57 12.22
N PRO A 173 21.91 -4.28 12.62
CA PRO A 173 20.72 -3.50 13.04
C PRO A 173 20.06 -2.67 11.91
N TRP A 174 20.68 -2.60 10.74
CA TRP A 174 20.30 -1.70 9.63
C TRP A 174 18.92 -2.02 9.01
N THR A 175 18.37 -3.20 9.28
CA THR A 175 16.98 -3.56 8.97
C THR A 175 15.96 -2.51 9.42
N ALA A 176 16.11 -1.95 10.61
CA ALA A 176 15.14 -0.98 11.12
C ALA A 176 15.11 0.31 10.28
N LEU A 177 16.28 0.78 9.83
CA LEU A 177 16.38 1.94 8.95
C LEU A 177 15.75 1.67 7.58
N TRP A 178 15.94 0.45 7.04
CA TRP A 178 15.28 0.04 5.80
C TRP A 178 13.76 0.01 5.93
N LEU A 179 13.23 -0.48 7.06
CA LEU A 179 11.80 -0.51 7.32
C LEU A 179 11.21 0.90 7.36
N VAL A 180 11.84 1.84 8.08
CA VAL A 180 11.39 3.23 8.15
C VAL A 180 11.41 3.89 6.76
N PHE A 181 12.49 3.67 5.99
CA PHE A 181 12.59 4.16 4.62
C PHE A 181 11.47 3.60 3.74
N SER A 182 11.23 2.29 3.80
CA SER A 182 10.24 1.59 2.98
C SER A 182 8.81 2.05 3.31
N VAL A 183 8.45 2.16 4.59
CA VAL A 183 7.13 2.67 4.99
C VAL A 183 6.95 4.12 4.50
N THR A 184 7.93 4.98 4.75
CA THR A 184 7.82 6.41 4.45
C THR A 184 7.66 6.65 2.94
N THR A 185 8.52 6.04 2.13
CA THR A 185 8.48 6.20 0.66
C THR A 185 7.17 5.69 0.04
N ASN A 186 6.67 4.53 0.52
CA ASN A 186 5.37 4.02 0.09
C ASN A 186 4.24 4.98 0.47
N VAL A 187 4.21 5.45 1.72
CA VAL A 187 3.15 6.36 2.22
C VAL A 187 3.16 7.70 1.49
N SER A 188 4.34 8.29 1.27
CA SER A 188 4.47 9.61 0.62
C SER A 188 3.84 9.68 -0.77
N THR A 189 3.79 8.57 -1.51
CA THR A 189 3.32 8.55 -2.91
C THR A 189 1.90 8.01 -3.08
N SER A 190 1.26 7.54 -2.01
CA SER A 190 0.06 6.70 -2.14
C SER A 190 -1.26 7.43 -1.99
N PHE A 191 -1.32 8.48 -1.15
CA PHE A 191 -2.60 9.13 -0.84
C PHE A 191 -2.96 10.29 -1.78
N TYR A 192 -1.95 10.96 -2.33
CA TYR A 192 -2.11 12.10 -3.22
C TYR A 192 -2.17 11.66 -4.68
N LEU A 193 -2.84 12.47 -5.52
CA LEU A 193 -2.80 12.28 -6.96
C LEU A 193 -1.43 12.70 -7.48
N ILE A 194 -0.64 11.73 -7.95
CA ILE A 194 0.69 11.98 -8.54
C ILE A 194 0.59 12.93 -9.75
N ASP A 195 -0.53 12.93 -10.47
CA ASP A 195 -0.76 13.83 -11.61
C ASP A 195 -0.79 15.32 -11.24
N LEU A 196 -1.11 15.65 -9.98
CA LEU A 196 -1.05 17.02 -9.46
C LEU A 196 0.28 17.33 -8.74
N ALA A 197 1.12 16.31 -8.51
CA ALA A 197 2.38 16.46 -7.80
C ALA A 197 3.51 16.86 -8.77
N PRO A 198 4.61 17.45 -8.24
CA PRO A 198 5.82 17.64 -9.04
C PRO A 198 6.29 16.31 -9.66
N ARG A 199 6.85 16.37 -10.88
CA ARG A 199 7.30 15.18 -11.64
C ARG A 199 8.25 14.27 -10.87
N VAL A 200 8.95 14.79 -9.86
CA VAL A 200 9.78 13.99 -8.95
C VAL A 200 8.98 12.86 -8.33
N PHE A 201 7.69 13.02 -8.00
CA PHE A 201 6.89 11.95 -7.36
C PHE A 201 6.43 10.85 -8.32
N ASN A 202 6.77 10.90 -9.61
CA ASN A 202 6.38 9.88 -10.59
C ASN A 202 6.98 8.49 -10.28
N TRP A 203 8.06 8.40 -9.49
CA TRP A 203 8.56 7.10 -9.03
C TRP A 203 7.53 6.32 -8.20
N GLY A 204 6.55 7.02 -7.61
CA GLY A 204 5.45 6.41 -6.85
C GLY A 204 4.58 5.46 -7.67
N TYR A 205 4.52 5.60 -8.99
CA TYR A 205 3.79 4.68 -9.87
C TYR A 205 4.30 3.23 -9.78
N ALA A 206 5.61 3.07 -9.54
CA ALA A 206 6.21 1.77 -9.39
C ALA A 206 5.95 1.15 -8.01
N TRP A 207 5.59 1.92 -6.98
CA TRP A 207 5.48 1.38 -5.62
C TRP A 207 4.19 0.60 -5.38
N PRO A 208 4.23 -0.49 -4.59
CA PRO A 208 3.07 -1.33 -4.32
C PRO A 208 1.92 -0.54 -3.69
N LEU A 209 2.21 0.30 -2.68
CA LEU A 209 1.14 0.97 -1.92
C LEU A 209 0.29 1.89 -2.79
N HIS A 210 0.91 2.61 -3.74
CA HIS A 210 0.18 3.48 -4.66
C HIS A 210 -0.83 2.70 -5.51
N ASN A 211 -0.41 1.52 -5.99
CA ASN A 211 -1.24 0.62 -6.78
C ASN A 211 -2.36 -0.01 -5.93
N ILE A 212 -2.08 -0.34 -4.66
CA ILE A 212 -3.10 -0.85 -3.71
C ILE A 212 -4.15 0.24 -3.41
N VAL A 213 -3.75 1.48 -3.17
CA VAL A 213 -4.69 2.60 -2.93
C VAL A 213 -5.59 2.81 -4.16
N LYS A 214 -5.01 2.88 -5.36
CA LYS A 214 -5.81 3.07 -6.59
C LYS A 214 -6.76 1.90 -6.84
N ALA A 215 -6.28 0.66 -6.67
CA ALA A 215 -7.11 -0.52 -6.86
C ALA A 215 -8.22 -0.63 -5.81
N SER A 216 -7.95 -0.35 -4.54
CA SER A 216 -8.95 -0.41 -3.47
C SER A 216 -10.03 0.66 -3.64
N ARG A 217 -9.66 1.90 -4.02
CA ARG A 217 -10.64 2.95 -4.39
C ARG A 217 -11.51 2.51 -5.55
N GLN A 218 -10.90 1.95 -6.59
CA GLN A 218 -11.63 1.46 -7.76
C GLN A 218 -12.61 0.33 -7.42
N ILE A 219 -12.18 -0.65 -6.62
CA ILE A 219 -13.02 -1.78 -6.20
C ILE A 219 -14.22 -1.27 -5.40
N LEU A 220 -13.98 -0.37 -4.45
CA LEU A 220 -14.97 0.01 -3.44
C LEU A 220 -15.92 1.12 -3.87
N PHE A 221 -15.51 1.98 -4.79
CA PHE A 221 -16.31 3.12 -5.26
C PHE A 221 -16.53 3.11 -6.77
N ASP A 222 -16.17 2.02 -7.48
CA ASP A 222 -16.46 1.85 -8.91
C ASP A 222 -15.92 3.02 -9.77
N LEU A 223 -14.66 3.41 -9.51
CA LEU A 223 -13.97 4.44 -10.30
C LEU A 223 -13.43 3.87 -11.63
N HIS A 224 -12.87 4.76 -12.45
CA HIS A 224 -12.20 4.43 -13.70
C HIS A 224 -11.27 3.21 -13.58
N SER A 225 -11.53 2.21 -14.43
CA SER A 225 -10.85 0.92 -14.32
C SER A 225 -9.39 0.96 -14.79
N ARG A 226 -8.46 0.73 -13.87
CA ARG A 226 -7.03 0.45 -14.13
C ARG A 226 -6.54 -0.75 -13.31
N ILE A 227 -7.45 -1.65 -12.95
CA ILE A 227 -7.19 -2.75 -12.02
C ILE A 227 -6.09 -3.68 -12.54
N GLY A 228 -6.07 -3.94 -13.85
CA GLY A 228 -5.08 -4.82 -14.48
C GLY A 228 -3.66 -4.25 -14.39
N LEU A 229 -3.51 -2.94 -14.54
CA LEU A 229 -2.22 -2.27 -14.35
C LEU A 229 -1.77 -2.35 -12.89
N ASN A 230 -2.68 -2.05 -11.96
CA ASN A 230 -2.38 -2.08 -10.52
C ASN A 230 -1.97 -3.49 -10.06
N PHE A 231 -2.75 -4.52 -10.42
CA PHE A 231 -2.38 -5.91 -10.13
C PHE A 231 -1.12 -6.35 -10.86
N GLY A 232 -0.91 -5.90 -12.11
CA GLY A 232 0.29 -6.20 -12.87
C GLY A 232 1.56 -5.72 -12.16
N VAL A 233 1.56 -4.48 -11.65
CA VAL A 233 2.69 -3.95 -10.88
C VAL A 233 2.89 -4.73 -9.57
N LEU A 234 1.80 -5.08 -8.87
CA LEU A 234 1.89 -5.85 -7.63
C LEU A 234 2.44 -7.27 -7.86
N PHE A 235 1.96 -7.97 -8.89
CA PHE A 235 2.50 -9.28 -9.26
C PHE A 235 3.94 -9.20 -9.75
N ALA A 236 4.32 -8.13 -10.45
CA ALA A 236 5.72 -7.91 -10.82
C ALA A 236 6.61 -7.80 -9.58
N TRP A 237 6.19 -7.08 -8.55
CA TRP A 237 6.91 -7.03 -7.26
C TRP A 237 7.00 -8.38 -6.57
N VAL A 238 5.91 -9.14 -6.52
CA VAL A 238 5.90 -10.49 -5.94
C VAL A 238 6.84 -11.41 -6.72
N ALA A 239 6.81 -11.38 -8.06
CA ALA A 239 7.63 -12.21 -8.92
C ALA A 239 9.12 -11.89 -8.76
N VAL A 240 9.48 -10.60 -8.87
CA VAL A 240 10.87 -10.15 -8.69
C VAL A 240 11.37 -10.50 -7.29
N SER A 241 10.56 -10.28 -6.25
CA SER A 241 10.94 -10.60 -4.87
C SER A 241 11.05 -12.11 -4.66
N SER A 242 10.19 -12.92 -5.26
CA SER A 242 10.25 -14.38 -5.14
C SER A 242 11.47 -14.96 -5.87
N VAL A 243 11.85 -14.40 -7.01
CA VAL A 243 13.08 -14.78 -7.73
C VAL A 243 14.32 -14.39 -6.94
N LEU A 244 14.32 -13.23 -6.28
CA LEU A 244 15.45 -12.78 -5.45
C LEU A 244 15.57 -13.54 -4.12
N PHE A 245 14.49 -14.12 -3.63
CA PHE A 245 14.42 -14.83 -2.34
C PHE A 245 15.50 -15.91 -2.12
N PRO A 246 15.71 -16.88 -3.04
CA PRO A 246 16.76 -17.88 -2.86
C PRO A 246 18.17 -17.28 -2.85
N PHE A 247 18.43 -16.24 -3.65
CA PHE A 247 19.72 -15.55 -3.67
C PHE A 247 19.98 -14.83 -2.34
N CYS A 248 18.97 -14.18 -1.79
CA CYS A 248 19.05 -13.52 -0.48
C CYS A 248 19.29 -14.54 0.65
N CYS A 249 18.62 -15.69 0.61
CA CYS A 249 18.85 -16.78 1.57
C CYS A 249 20.29 -17.31 1.49
N TYR A 250 20.84 -17.47 0.28
CA TYR A 250 22.22 -17.92 0.08
C TYR A 250 23.22 -16.89 0.64
N PHE A 251 22.99 -15.61 0.37
CA PHE A 251 23.82 -14.53 0.91
C PHE A 251 23.78 -14.49 2.44
N MET A 252 22.58 -14.60 3.04
CA MET A 252 22.42 -14.66 4.48
C MET A 252 23.21 -15.83 5.08
N ARG A 253 23.10 -17.03 4.50
CA ARG A 253 23.86 -18.21 4.95
C ARG A 253 25.37 -17.99 4.88
N TRP A 254 25.86 -17.43 3.78
CA TRP A 254 27.28 -17.12 3.62
C TRP A 254 27.77 -16.12 4.67
N ASN A 255 27.00 -15.07 4.94
CA ASN A 255 27.33 -14.08 5.94
C ASN A 255 27.29 -14.65 7.37
N THR A 256 26.30 -15.50 7.68
CA THR A 256 26.23 -16.22 8.97
C THR A 256 27.44 -17.14 9.19
N LEU A 257 27.84 -17.90 8.17
CA LEU A 257 29.01 -18.79 8.26
C LEU A 257 30.30 -18.01 8.48
N LYS A 258 30.50 -16.89 7.77
CA LYS A 258 31.64 -15.98 7.98
C LYS A 258 31.63 -15.35 9.38
N GLY A 259 30.45 -14.99 9.89
CA GLY A 259 30.30 -14.46 11.24
C GLY A 259 30.66 -15.48 12.32
N GLN A 260 30.25 -16.74 12.12
CA GLN A 260 30.62 -17.84 13.03
C GLN A 260 32.11 -18.12 13.02
N GLN A 261 32.76 -18.16 11.85
CA GLN A 261 34.21 -18.32 11.74
C GLN A 261 34.96 -17.22 12.51
N LYS A 262 34.66 -15.94 12.25
CA LYS A 262 35.28 -14.82 12.98
C LYS A 262 35.05 -14.86 14.50
N ALA A 263 33.89 -15.35 14.94
CA ALA A 263 33.59 -15.49 16.36
C ALA A 263 34.38 -16.64 17.01
N MET A 264 34.63 -17.72 16.27
CA MET A 264 35.49 -18.82 16.70
C MET A 264 36.94 -18.35 16.78
N ASP A 265 37.46 -17.70 15.73
CA ASP A 265 38.83 -17.16 15.70
C ASP A 265 39.06 -16.17 16.85
N LYS A 266 38.10 -15.29 17.13
CA LYS A 266 38.20 -14.33 18.24
C LYS A 266 38.19 -15.01 19.61
N ARG A 267 37.47 -16.13 19.77
CA ARG A 267 37.46 -16.92 21.01
C ARG A 267 38.75 -17.70 21.20
N GLU A 268 39.37 -18.16 20.12
CA GLU A 268 40.65 -18.84 20.13
C GLU A 268 41.77 -17.88 20.52
N ASN A 269 41.88 -16.73 19.84
CA ASN A 269 42.85 -15.68 20.18
C ASN A 269 42.69 -15.18 21.64
N ALA A 270 41.44 -15.01 22.11
CA ALA A 270 41.19 -14.58 23.49
C ALA A 270 41.61 -15.63 24.54
N LYS A 271 41.63 -16.92 24.18
CA LYS A 271 42.15 -17.99 25.06
C LYS A 271 43.67 -18.00 25.05
N GLU A 272 44.30 -17.87 23.89
CA GLU A 272 45.76 -17.76 23.79
C GLU A 272 46.30 -16.55 24.57
N ASP A 273 45.64 -15.39 24.48
CA ASP A 273 46.00 -14.19 25.24
C ASP A 273 45.90 -14.39 26.77
N LEU A 274 44.97 -15.23 27.23
CA LEU A 274 44.83 -15.58 28.65
C LEU A 274 45.92 -16.55 29.10
N GLU A 275 46.20 -17.60 28.32
CA GLU A 275 47.25 -18.57 28.62
C GLU A 275 48.65 -17.92 28.64
N VAL A 276 48.91 -16.96 27.73
CA VAL A 276 50.17 -16.20 27.72
C VAL A 276 50.31 -15.31 28.95
N LYS A 277 49.21 -14.69 29.44
CA LYS A 277 49.25 -13.89 30.67
C LYS A 277 49.53 -14.75 31.90
N ASP A 278 48.84 -15.88 32.02
CA ASP A 278 49.03 -16.80 33.14
C ASP A 278 50.46 -17.36 33.18
N ALA A 279 51.10 -17.57 32.02
CA ALA A 279 52.49 -18.01 31.91
C ALA A 279 53.54 -16.93 32.24
N VAL A 280 53.18 -15.64 32.18
CA VAL A 280 54.07 -14.51 32.51
C VAL A 280 53.96 -14.14 34.00
N GLU A 281 52.84 -14.44 34.65
CA GLU A 281 52.61 -14.19 36.09
C GLU A 281 53.08 -15.34 37.01
N ALA A 282 53.45 -16.50 36.44
CA ALA A 282 54.00 -17.66 37.15
C ALA A 282 55.54 -17.68 37.20
#